data_AF-A0A1F6EHV4-F1
#
_entry.id   AF-A0A1F6EHV4-F1
#
_cell.length_a   1.000
_cell.length_b   1.000
_cell.length_c   1.000
_cell.angle_alpha   90.00
_cell.angle_beta   90.00
_cell.angle_gamma   90.00
#
_symmetry.space_group_name_H-M   'P 1'
#
loop_
_entity.id
_entity.type
_entity.pdbx_description
1 polymer ?
#
loop_
_entity_poly.entity_id
_entity_poly.type
_entity_poly.pdbx_seq_one_letter_code
_entity_poly.pdbx_strand_id
1 'polypeptide(L)'
;MDNDYWTYAQSKNGEYPEHTSRGGKWLIFVSAYNLPTVWRKVKTAVEEGRLGGMAKAATKKLNSHSQNSDYKVICVYTYDWTDHQDVKRIREELRKVGIIRKISYKSDEDTERGIYRANSSEKISKYYE
;
A
#
# COMPACT_ATOMS: atom_id res chain seq x y z
N MET A 1 -16.62 -1.04 5.68
CA MET A 1 -16.68 -0.36 6.98
C MET A 1 -15.52 0.62 7.04
N ASP A 2 -15.79 1.91 6.88
CA ASP A 2 -14.81 2.94 7.18
C ASP A 2 -14.71 3.05 8.71
N ASN A 3 -13.52 2.86 9.26
CA ASN A 3 -13.22 3.26 10.63
C ASN A 3 -12.51 4.61 10.54
N ASP A 4 -12.65 5.48 11.53
CA ASP A 4 -12.16 6.86 11.58
C ASP A 4 -10.70 7.08 11.15
N TYR A 5 -9.89 6.02 11.09
CA TYR A 5 -8.46 6.01 10.79
C TYR A 5 -8.09 5.56 9.37
N TRP A 6 -8.98 4.85 8.66
CA TRP A 6 -8.67 4.24 7.37
C TRP A 6 -9.85 4.32 6.40
N THR A 7 -9.55 4.65 5.15
CA THR A 7 -10.48 4.49 4.02
C THR A 7 -9.99 3.40 3.09
N TYR A 8 -10.91 2.68 2.47
CA TYR A 8 -10.60 1.47 1.69
C TYR A 8 -11.09 1.57 0.25
N ALA A 9 -10.45 0.80 -0.62
CA ALA A 9 -10.86 0.55 -1.99
C ALA A 9 -10.66 -0.94 -2.29
N GLN A 10 -11.59 -1.55 -3.00
CA GLN A 10 -11.51 -2.94 -3.45
C GLN A 10 -11.72 -2.99 -4.97
N SER A 11 -11.07 -3.95 -5.62
CA SER A 11 -11.29 -4.21 -7.04
C SER A 11 -12.73 -4.64 -7.27
N LYS A 12 -13.37 -4.06 -8.28
CA LYS A 12 -14.75 -4.40 -8.65
C LYS A 12 -14.83 -5.54 -9.67
N ASN A 13 -13.70 -5.88 -10.29
CA ASN A 13 -13.69 -6.79 -11.43
C ASN A 13 -13.56 -8.27 -11.05
N GLY A 14 -13.38 -8.64 -9.78
CA GLY A 14 -13.31 -10.05 -9.33
C GLY A 14 -12.16 -10.90 -9.92
N GLU A 15 -11.33 -10.32 -10.79
CA GLU A 15 -10.28 -11.02 -11.55
C GLU A 15 -8.92 -11.07 -10.85
N TYR A 16 -8.74 -10.39 -9.71
CA TYR A 16 -7.48 -10.43 -8.99
C TYR A 16 -7.40 -11.67 -8.10
N PRO A 17 -6.26 -12.41 -8.08
CA PRO A 17 -6.14 -13.61 -7.27
C PRO A 17 -6.42 -13.37 -5.79
N GLU A 18 -6.93 -14.42 -5.14
CA GLU A 18 -7.15 -14.42 -3.69
C GLU A 18 -5.85 -14.22 -2.91
N HIS A 19 -5.95 -13.47 -1.83
CA HIS A 19 -4.80 -13.09 -1.00
C HIS A 19 -4.23 -14.31 -0.26
N THR A 20 -2.93 -14.56 -0.39
CA THR A 20 -2.28 -15.72 0.25
C THR A 20 -1.62 -15.34 1.58
N SER A 21 -1.12 -16.33 2.32
CA SER A 21 -0.28 -16.09 3.51
C SER A 21 1.04 -15.38 3.19
N ARG A 22 1.42 -15.35 1.91
CA ARG A 22 2.56 -14.59 1.40
C ARG A 22 2.13 -13.26 0.80
N GLY A 23 0.98 -12.72 1.15
CA GLY A 23 0.59 -11.40 0.71
C GLY A 23 1.51 -10.29 1.23
N GLY A 24 1.34 -9.11 0.64
CA GLY A 24 2.03 -7.92 1.12
C GLY A 24 1.49 -6.66 0.50
N LYS A 25 2.24 -5.56 0.65
CA LYS A 25 1.79 -4.24 0.20
C LYS A 25 2.94 -3.32 -0.18
N TRP A 26 2.68 -2.53 -1.23
CA TRP A 26 3.43 -1.31 -1.50
C TRP A 26 3.01 -0.21 -0.53
N LEU A 27 4.00 0.45 0.08
CA LEU A 27 3.83 1.56 1.01
C LEU A 27 4.16 2.87 0.30
N ILE A 28 3.15 3.74 0.17
CA ILE A 28 3.25 5.01 -0.51
C ILE A 28 3.07 6.13 0.53
N PHE A 29 4.16 6.79 0.89
CA PHE A 29 4.13 7.93 1.81
C PHE A 29 3.90 9.22 1.05
N VAL A 30 2.82 9.92 1.38
CA VAL A 30 2.42 11.18 0.76
C VAL A 30 2.18 12.23 1.83
N SER A 31 2.40 13.50 1.51
CA SER A 31 2.05 14.57 2.44
C SER A 31 0.54 14.57 2.72
N ALA A 32 0.12 14.92 3.93
CA ALA A 32 -1.30 15.00 4.31
C ALA A 32 -2.11 15.93 3.37
N TYR A 33 -1.49 16.99 2.83
CA TYR A 33 -2.09 17.88 1.84
C TYR A 33 -2.43 17.16 0.52
N ASN A 34 -1.48 16.40 -0.03
CA ASN A 34 -1.66 15.68 -1.30
C ASN A 34 -2.45 14.36 -1.17
N LEU A 35 -2.66 13.86 0.05
CA LEU A 35 -3.32 12.58 0.31
C LEU A 35 -4.66 12.43 -0.45
N PRO A 36 -5.62 13.39 -0.42
CA PRO A 36 -6.91 13.21 -1.09
C PRO A 36 -6.75 13.03 -2.60
N THR A 37 -5.87 13.81 -3.22
CA THR A 37 -5.60 13.75 -4.67
C THR A 37 -4.95 12.44 -5.06
N VAL A 38 -3.93 11.99 -4.33
CA VAL A 38 -3.24 10.74 -4.62
C VAL A 38 -4.14 9.55 -4.36
N TRP A 39 -4.86 9.56 -3.23
CA TRP A 39 -5.79 8.50 -2.86
C TRP A 39 -6.89 8.31 -3.90
N ARG A 40 -7.48 9.39 -4.41
CA ARG A 40 -8.50 9.31 -5.47
C ARG A 40 -7.98 8.54 -6.69
N LYS A 41 -6.75 8.82 -7.14
CA LYS A 41 -6.19 8.13 -8.31
C LYS A 41 -5.91 6.64 -8.03
N VAL A 42 -5.35 6.33 -6.86
CA VAL A 42 -5.09 4.94 -6.44
C VAL A 42 -6.40 4.17 -6.30
N LYS A 43 -7.40 4.75 -5.64
CA LYS A 43 -8.74 4.18 -5.47
C LYS A 43 -9.36 3.85 -6.82
N THR A 44 -9.38 4.78 -7.76
CA THR A 44 -9.89 4.53 -9.12
C THR A 44 -9.14 3.39 -9.80
N ALA A 45 -7.80 3.37 -9.75
CA ALA A 45 -7.02 2.30 -10.37
C ALA A 45 -7.22 0.91 -9.72
N VAL A 46 -7.48 0.85 -8.40
CA VAL A 46 -7.89 -0.40 -7.73
C VAL A 46 -9.28 -0.83 -8.19
N GLU A 47 -10.25 0.07 -8.17
CA GLU A 47 -11.64 -0.24 -8.55
C GLU A 47 -11.75 -0.70 -10.02
N GLU A 48 -10.90 -0.18 -10.91
CA GLU A 48 -10.76 -0.57 -12.32
C GLU A 48 -9.98 -1.89 -12.52
N GLY A 49 -9.50 -2.53 -11.45
CA GLY A 49 -8.72 -3.77 -11.53
C GLY A 49 -7.29 -3.59 -12.08
N ARG A 50 -6.79 -2.36 -12.21
CA ARG A 50 -5.43 -2.09 -12.69
C ARG A 50 -4.38 -2.34 -11.62
N LEU A 51 -4.71 -2.15 -10.35
CA LEU A 51 -3.84 -2.47 -9.22
C LEU A 51 -4.20 -3.84 -8.61
N GLY A 52 -3.73 -4.13 -7.40
CA GLY A 52 -4.14 -5.34 -6.70
C GLY A 52 -5.58 -5.26 -6.16
N GLY A 53 -6.02 -6.32 -5.48
CA GLY A 53 -7.42 -6.50 -5.07
C GLY A 53 -7.92 -5.50 -4.02
N MET A 54 -7.02 -4.85 -3.27
CA MET A 54 -7.39 -3.89 -2.24
C MET A 54 -6.33 -2.80 -2.04
N ALA A 55 -6.76 -1.60 -1.67
CA ALA A 55 -5.91 -0.58 -1.08
C ALA A 55 -6.56 0.07 0.14
N LYS A 56 -5.74 0.68 0.99
CA LYS A 56 -6.21 1.52 2.10
C LYS A 56 -5.36 2.75 2.28
N ALA A 57 -5.97 3.85 2.69
CA ALA A 57 -5.30 5.11 2.98
C ALA A 57 -5.56 5.55 4.42
N ALA A 58 -4.50 5.95 5.12
CA ALA A 58 -4.61 6.53 6.44
C ALA A 58 -5.35 7.88 6.36
N THR A 59 -6.32 8.11 7.25
CA THR A 59 -7.08 9.38 7.29
C THR A 59 -6.30 10.48 8.03
N LYS A 60 -6.92 11.66 8.14
CA LYS A 60 -6.34 12.82 8.85
C LYS A 60 -6.13 12.55 10.34
N LYS A 61 -6.89 11.66 10.98
CA LYS A 61 -6.75 11.31 12.40
C LYS A 61 -5.35 10.71 12.66
N LEU A 62 -4.73 11.03 13.79
CA LEU A 62 -3.43 10.46 14.18
C LEU A 62 -3.59 8.94 14.31
N ASN A 63 -2.78 8.18 13.58
CA ASN A 63 -2.66 6.75 13.80
C ASN A 63 -1.53 6.52 14.83
N SER A 64 -1.67 5.51 15.69
CA SER A 64 -0.73 5.22 16.78
C SER A 64 0.69 4.86 16.32
N HIS A 65 0.88 4.60 15.02
CA HIS A 65 2.16 4.24 14.41
C HIS A 65 2.80 5.38 13.61
N SER A 66 2.17 6.57 13.57
CA SER A 66 2.59 7.72 12.79
C SER A 66 3.23 8.74 13.72
N GLN A 67 4.56 8.77 13.72
CA GLN A 67 5.34 9.77 14.47
C GLN A 67 5.30 11.16 13.81
N ASN A 68 4.85 11.28 12.56
CA ASN A 68 4.84 12.53 11.80
C ASN A 68 3.46 12.78 11.17
N SER A 69 2.76 13.83 11.62
CA SER A 69 1.45 14.23 11.10
C SER A 69 1.47 14.69 9.64
N ASP A 70 2.63 15.11 9.14
CA ASP A 70 2.77 15.73 7.82
C ASP A 70 2.69 14.71 6.69
N TYR A 71 2.93 13.43 7.00
CA TYR A 71 2.89 12.34 6.04
C TYR A 71 1.87 11.29 6.43
N LYS A 72 1.20 10.75 5.41
CA LYS A 72 0.20 9.71 5.50
C LYS A 72 0.57 8.58 4.55
N VAL A 73 0.18 7.37 4.88
CA VAL A 73 0.49 6.18 4.08
C VAL A 73 -0.74 5.72 3.30
N ILE A 74 -0.52 5.36 2.04
CA ILE A 74 -1.43 4.56 1.24
C ILE A 74 -0.76 3.19 1.06
N CYS A 75 -1.50 2.13 1.37
CA CYS A 75 -1.07 0.75 1.15
C CYS A 75 -1.83 0.19 -0.05
N VAL A 76 -1.11 -0.37 -1.02
CA VAL A 76 -1.70 -1.12 -2.14
C VAL A 76 -1.25 -2.56 -2.02
N TYR A 77 -2.20 -3.47 -1.84
CA TYR A 77 -1.93 -4.87 -1.52
C TYR A 77 -1.68 -5.68 -2.78
N THR A 78 -0.83 -6.70 -2.63
CA THR A 78 -0.63 -7.75 -3.64
C THR A 78 -0.89 -9.11 -3.00
N TYR A 79 -1.40 -10.05 -3.79
CA TYR A 79 -1.90 -11.34 -3.28
C TYR A 79 -0.77 -12.26 -2.78
N ASP A 80 0.39 -12.24 -3.45
CA ASP A 80 1.56 -13.05 -3.10
C ASP A 80 2.85 -12.31 -3.48
N TRP A 81 3.74 -12.09 -2.53
CA TRP A 81 5.00 -11.37 -2.75
C TRP A 81 6.01 -12.19 -3.54
N THR A 82 5.82 -13.50 -3.69
CA THR A 82 6.69 -14.38 -4.50
C THR A 82 6.33 -14.35 -5.99
N ASP A 83 5.15 -13.81 -6.35
CA ASP A 83 4.82 -13.47 -7.73
C ASP A 83 5.49 -12.15 -8.13
N HIS A 84 6.76 -12.27 -8.51
CA HIS A 84 7.58 -11.14 -8.95
C HIS A 84 6.97 -10.38 -10.14
N GLN A 85 6.20 -11.06 -11.01
CA GLN A 85 5.60 -10.45 -12.18
C GLN A 85 4.46 -9.52 -11.77
N ASP A 86 3.55 -9.99 -10.92
CA ASP A 86 2.44 -9.16 -10.43
C ASP A 86 2.94 -8.01 -9.53
N VAL A 87 3.89 -8.28 -8.63
CA VAL A 87 4.48 -7.23 -7.78
C VAL A 87 5.09 -6.11 -8.63
N LYS A 88 5.81 -6.47 -9.70
CA LYS A 88 6.40 -5.50 -10.65
C LYS A 88 5.34 -4.80 -11.49
N ARG A 89 4.31 -5.51 -11.97
CA ARG A 89 3.19 -4.95 -12.73
C ARG A 89 2.45 -3.88 -11.92
N ILE A 90 2.12 -4.18 -10.66
CA ILE A 90 1.45 -3.24 -9.76
C ILE A 90 2.31 -2.01 -9.51
N ARG A 91 3.63 -2.18 -9.32
CA ARG A 91 4.57 -1.06 -9.21
C ARG A 91 4.55 -0.18 -10.46
N GLU A 92 4.54 -0.76 -11.66
CA GLU A 92 4.51 -0.01 -12.92
C GLU A 92 3.19 0.74 -13.11
N GLU A 93 2.06 0.14 -12.73
CA GLU A 93 0.77 0.83 -12.72
C GLU A 93 0.75 2.00 -11.72
N LEU A 94 1.37 1.86 -10.54
CA LEU A 94 1.55 2.98 -9.61
C LEU A 94 2.35 4.13 -10.24
N ARG A 95 3.36 3.84 -11.06
CA ARG A 95 4.12 4.85 -11.81
C ARG A 95 3.24 5.56 -12.84
N LYS A 96 2.41 4.83 -13.59
CA LYS A 96 1.43 5.41 -14.55
C LYS A 96 0.38 6.28 -13.86
N VAL A 97 0.02 5.95 -12.61
CA VAL A 97 -0.88 6.75 -11.76
C VAL A 97 -0.22 8.05 -11.24
N GLY A 98 1.09 8.20 -11.43
CA GLY A 98 1.86 9.40 -11.07
C GLY A 98 2.55 9.32 -9.72
N ILE A 99 2.62 8.12 -9.11
CA ILE A 99 3.52 7.90 -7.97
C ILE A 99 4.91 7.79 -8.57
N ILE A 100 5.81 8.75 -8.36
CA ILE A 100 7.16 8.75 -8.94
C ILE A 100 8.28 8.68 -7.89
N ARG A 101 7.97 8.95 -6.63
CA ARG A 101 8.93 8.81 -5.53
C ARG A 101 9.17 7.33 -5.24
N LYS A 102 10.32 7.06 -4.61
CA LYS A 102 10.65 5.73 -4.07
C LYS A 102 9.53 5.23 -3.15
N ILE A 103 9.17 3.97 -3.33
CA ILE A 103 8.18 3.26 -2.52
C ILE A 103 8.83 1.99 -1.98
N SER A 104 8.40 1.53 -0.82
CA SER A 104 8.88 0.29 -0.23
C SER A 104 7.81 -0.78 -0.27
N TYR A 105 8.22 -2.04 -0.36
CA TYR A 105 7.31 -3.18 -0.23
C TYR A 105 7.51 -3.86 1.12
N LYS A 106 6.41 -4.29 1.76
CA LYS A 106 6.46 -5.05 3.01
C LYS A 106 5.49 -6.24 2.95
N SER A 107 5.93 -7.42 3.39
CA SER A 107 5.02 -8.56 3.53
C SER A 107 4.03 -8.36 4.68
N ASP A 108 2.92 -9.08 4.65
CA ASP A 108 1.97 -9.10 5.77
C ASP A 108 2.60 -9.77 7.00
N GLU A 109 3.34 -10.86 6.81
CA GLU A 109 4.09 -11.56 7.86
C GLU A 109 5.04 -10.62 8.63
N ASP A 110 5.80 -9.74 7.94
CA ASP A 110 6.68 -8.76 8.59
C ASP A 110 5.88 -7.69 9.36
N THR A 111 4.61 -7.48 8.98
CA THR A 111 3.70 -6.57 9.70
C THR A 111 3.19 -7.22 10.99
N GLU A 112 2.79 -8.49 10.91
CA GLU A 112 2.32 -9.30 12.05
C GLU A 112 3.39 -9.51 13.10
N ARG A 113 4.64 -9.72 12.68
CA ARG A 113 5.81 -9.82 13.58
C ARG A 113 6.24 -8.49 14.20
N GLY A 114 5.54 -7.38 13.91
CA GLY A 114 5.86 -6.06 14.47
C GLY A 114 7.19 -5.48 13.98
N ILE A 115 7.71 -5.96 12.84
CA ILE A 115 9.03 -5.55 12.33
C ILE A 115 8.89 -4.20 11.63
N TYR A 116 9.21 -3.12 12.33
CA TYR A 116 9.21 -1.77 11.77
C TYR A 116 10.64 -1.23 11.73
N ARG A 117 10.91 -0.25 10.84
CA ARG A 117 12.23 0.43 10.77
C ARG A 117 12.68 1.01 12.11
N ALA A 118 11.73 1.33 12.99
CA ALA A 118 12.02 1.82 14.34
C ALA A 118 12.59 0.74 15.29
N ASN A 119 12.33 -0.55 15.02
CA ASN A 119 12.59 -1.66 15.94
C ASN A 119 13.47 -2.78 15.34
N SER A 120 14.02 -2.60 14.13
CA SER A 120 14.84 -3.61 13.47
C SER A 120 16.01 -2.97 12.73
N SER A 121 17.20 -3.53 12.93
CA SER A 121 18.45 -3.17 12.26
C SER A 121 18.60 -3.79 10.86
N GLU A 122 17.67 -4.65 10.45
CA GLU A 122 17.75 -5.39 9.18
C GLU A 122 16.96 -4.71 8.05
N LYS A 123 17.27 -5.08 6.79
CA LYS A 123 16.51 -4.65 5.61
C LYS A 123 15.14 -5.35 5.59
N ILE A 124 14.12 -4.68 6.12
CA ILE A 124 12.75 -5.21 6.27
C ILE A 124 11.99 -5.32 4.93
N SER A 125 12.38 -4.55 3.89
CA SER A 125 11.59 -4.54 2.64
C SER A 125 12.03 -5.65 1.70
N LYS A 126 11.06 -6.44 1.20
CA LYS A 126 11.32 -7.50 0.22
C LYS A 126 11.65 -6.93 -1.17
N TYR A 127 11.14 -5.74 -1.47
CA TYR A 127 11.44 -4.99 -2.69
C TYR A 127 11.76 -3.54 -2.34
N TYR A 128 12.76 -3.00 -3.02
CA TYR A 128 13.22 -1.61 -2.90
C TYR A 128 13.32 -0.96 -4.28
N GLU A 129 13.18 0.37 -4.29
CA GLU A 129 13.70 1.27 -5.33
C GLU A 129 14.74 2.24 -4.75
#